data_AF-A0A388P2I8-F1
#
_entry.id   AF-A0A388P2I8-F1
#
_cell.length_a   1.000
_cell.length_b   1.000
_cell.length_c   1.000
_cell.angle_alpha   90.00
_cell.angle_beta   90.00
_cell.angle_gamma   90.00
#
_symmetry.space_group_name_H-M   'P 1'
#
loop_
_entity.id
_entity.type
_entity.pdbx_description
1 polymer ?
#
loop_
_entity_poly.entity_id
_entity_poly.type
_entity_poly.pdbx_seq_one_letter_code
_entity_poly.pdbx_strand_id
1 'polypeptide(L)'
;MGILDPLYWVVSGVMVAIHSALSPVFGGASGVTWTLSIMGLVVLIRIILIPLFVKQIKSQRALTALAPEMKKIQQKYKDDRQKQSEELMKLYKTHKTNPMASCFPILAQAPIFFALFTVLNGIGKNPPQARGF
;
A
#
# COMPACT_ATOMS: atom_id res chain seq x y z
N MET A 1 -27.23 2.85 -4.67
CA MET A 1 -26.96 2.91 -3.22
C MET A 1 -25.95 1.82 -2.94
N GLY A 2 -24.67 2.17 -3.04
CA GLY A 2 -23.58 1.21 -3.18
C GLY A 2 -22.91 0.88 -1.85
N ILE A 3 -22.09 -0.18 -1.84
CA ILE A 3 -21.22 -0.59 -0.73
C ILE A 3 -20.29 0.54 -0.22
N LEU A 4 -20.14 1.61 -1.00
CA LEU A 4 -19.30 2.78 -0.76
C LEU A 4 -20.01 3.90 0.01
N ASP A 5 -21.36 3.89 0.10
CA ASP A 5 -22.16 4.91 0.78
C ASP A 5 -21.75 5.14 2.25
N PRO A 6 -21.49 4.11 3.08
CA PRO A 6 -21.03 4.34 4.46
C PRO A 6 -19.63 4.98 4.53
N LEU A 7 -18.76 4.70 3.57
CA LEU A 7 -17.44 5.32 3.49
C LEU A 7 -17.56 6.81 3.12
N TYR A 8 -18.39 7.13 2.12
CA TYR A 8 -18.65 8.52 1.73
C TYR A 8 -19.27 9.33 2.87
N TRP A 9 -20.19 8.74 3.63
CA TRP A 9 -20.81 9.40 4.78
C TRP A 9 -19.77 9.73 5.88
N VAL A 10 -18.90 8.78 6.22
CA VAL A 10 -17.83 9.00 7.22
C VAL A 10 -16.84 10.07 6.73
N VAL A 11 -16.38 9.98 5.48
CA VAL A 11 -15.40 10.91 4.92
C VAL A 11 -15.99 12.32 4.82
N SER A 12 -17.22 12.45 4.32
CA SER A 12 -17.92 13.73 4.22
C SER A 12 -18.18 14.35 5.59
N GLY A 13 -18.63 13.55 6.57
CA GLY A 13 -18.87 14.03 7.93
C GLY A 13 -17.60 14.57 8.60
N VAL A 14 -16.48 13.87 8.48
CA VAL A 14 -15.19 14.33 9.02
C VAL A 14 -14.71 15.59 8.30
N MET A 15 -14.83 15.64 6.98
CA MET A 15 -14.41 16.78 6.18
C MET A 15 -15.21 18.05 6.52
N VAL A 16 -16.53 17.93 6.64
CA VAL A 16 -17.41 19.06 7.00
C VAL A 16 -17.20 19.49 8.45
N ALA A 17 -16.96 18.57 9.38
CA ALA A 17 -16.66 18.89 10.77
C ALA A 17 -15.34 19.67 10.92
N ILE A 18 -14.30 19.30 10.17
CA ILE A 18 -13.02 20.01 10.17
C ILE A 18 -13.18 21.39 9.49
N HIS A 19 -13.89 21.45 8.36
CA HIS A 19 -14.13 22.71 7.65
C HIS A 19 -14.96 23.69 8.48
N SER A 20 -16.00 23.23 9.19
CA SER A 20 -16.83 24.08 10.05
C SER A 20 -16.08 24.55 11.30
N ALA A 21 -15.18 23.73 11.86
CA ALA A 21 -14.34 24.11 12.99
C ALA A 21 -13.26 25.15 12.62
N LEU A 22 -12.74 25.11 11.38
CA LEU A 22 -11.73 26.07 10.90
C LEU A 22 -12.32 27.35 10.27
N SER A 23 -13.56 27.29 9.77
CA SER A 23 -14.28 28.44 9.19
C SER A 23 -14.28 29.71 10.06
N PRO A 24 -14.52 29.65 11.40
CA PRO A 24 -14.55 30.86 12.23
C PRO A 24 -13.16 31.49 12.46
N VAL A 25 -12.06 30.76 12.22
CA VAL A 25 -10.70 31.23 12.49
C VAL A 25 -9.98 31.71 11.22
N PHE A 26 -10.22 31.06 10.07
CA PHE A 26 -9.46 31.31 8.83
C PHE A 26 -10.31 31.81 7.64
N GLY A 27 -11.62 31.99 7.83
CA GLY A 27 -12.56 32.45 6.81
C GLY A 27 -13.00 31.32 5.85
N GLY A 28 -14.31 31.18 5.64
CA GLY A 28 -14.92 30.04 4.92
C GLY A 28 -14.55 29.90 3.44
N ALA A 29 -14.01 30.96 2.81
CA ALA A 29 -13.65 30.98 1.38
C ALA A 29 -12.14 31.06 1.11
N SER A 30 -11.28 31.02 2.14
CA SER A 30 -9.83 31.03 1.94
C SER A 30 -9.35 29.65 1.52
N GLY A 31 -8.50 29.58 0.48
CA GLY A 31 -7.86 28.32 0.05
C GLY A 31 -7.08 27.65 1.19
N VAL A 32 -6.64 28.44 2.18
CA VAL A 32 -5.96 27.98 3.39
C VAL A 32 -6.87 27.10 4.25
N THR A 33 -8.15 27.47 4.46
CA THR A 33 -9.12 26.66 5.21
C THR A 33 -9.35 25.30 4.53
N TRP A 34 -9.39 25.27 3.20
CA TRP A 34 -9.51 24.04 2.43
C TRP A 34 -8.26 23.16 2.51
N THR A 35 -7.07 23.73 2.34
CA THR A 35 -5.80 22.99 2.46
C THR A 35 -5.61 22.42 3.87
N LEU A 36 -5.86 23.21 4.92
CA LEU A 36 -5.80 22.69 6.30
C LEU A 36 -6.84 21.59 6.54
N SER A 37 -8.05 21.70 5.97
CA SER A 37 -9.08 20.67 6.11
C SER A 37 -8.63 19.34 5.48
N ILE A 38 -8.06 19.39 4.28
CA ILE A 38 -7.51 18.20 3.59
C ILE A 38 -6.33 17.63 4.38
N MET A 39 -5.41 18.48 4.84
CA MET A 39 -4.25 18.05 5.63
C MET A 39 -4.69 17.38 6.94
N GLY A 40 -5.67 17.97 7.64
CA GLY A 40 -6.27 17.40 8.85
C GLY A 40 -6.93 16.04 8.59
N LEU A 41 -7.67 15.92 7.48
CA LEU A 41 -8.26 14.64 7.05
C LEU A 41 -7.17 13.58 6.81
N VAL A 42 -6.10 13.93 6.10
CA VAL A 42 -4.96 13.02 5.84
C VAL A 42 -4.31 12.58 7.16
N VAL A 43 -4.05 13.50 8.08
CA VAL A 43 -3.45 13.18 9.39
C VAL A 43 -4.37 12.28 10.21
N LEU A 44 -5.68 12.57 10.25
CA LEU A 44 -6.66 11.77 10.96
C LEU A 44 -6.74 10.34 10.39
N ILE A 45 -6.84 10.20 9.07
CA ILE A 45 -6.83 8.90 8.40
C ILE A 45 -5.53 8.15 8.71
N ARG A 46 -4.38 8.83 8.65
CA ARG A 46 -3.08 8.23 8.98
C ARG A 46 -3.06 7.72 10.41
N ILE A 47 -3.54 8.50 11.38
CA ILE A 47 -3.61 8.11 12.79
C ILE A 47 -4.46 6.85 12.98
N ILE A 48 -5.65 6.80 12.37
CA ILE A 48 -6.53 5.62 12.43
C ILE A 48 -5.85 4.39 11.81
N LEU A 49 -5.07 4.58 10.74
CA LEU A 49 -4.35 3.51 10.06
C LEU A 49 -3.03 3.12 10.74
N ILE A 50 -2.49 3.89 11.71
CA ILE A 50 -1.24 3.55 12.43
C ILE A 50 -1.24 2.09 12.94
N PRO A 51 -2.25 1.60 13.69
CA PRO A 51 -2.24 0.22 14.17
C PRO A 51 -2.20 -0.82 13.03
N LEU A 52 -2.83 -0.51 11.89
CA LEU A 52 -2.80 -1.36 10.71
C LEU A 52 -1.40 -1.34 10.07
N PHE A 53 -0.80 -0.17 9.90
CA PHE A 53 0.57 -0.02 9.40
C PHE A 53 1.59 -0.72 10.31
N VAL A 54 1.45 -0.63 11.63
CA VAL A 54 2.33 -1.34 12.59
C VAL A 54 2.22 -2.85 12.43
N LYS A 55 1.01 -3.38 12.24
CA LYS A 55 0.80 -4.82 11.94
C LYS A 55 1.47 -5.21 10.62
N GLN A 56 1.34 -4.38 9.58
CA GLN A 56 2.02 -4.58 8.29
C GLN A 56 3.55 -4.60 8.43
N ILE A 57 4.14 -3.66 9.20
CA ILE A 57 5.59 -3.57 9.44
C ILE A 57 6.09 -4.78 10.24
N LYS A 58 5.34 -5.22 11.27
CA LYS A 58 5.70 -6.40 12.06
C LYS A 58 5.76 -7.67 11.19
N SER A 59 4.79 -7.84 10.28
CA SER A 59 4.78 -8.95 9.33
C SER A 59 5.98 -8.90 8.38
N GLN A 60 6.36 -7.72 7.90
CA GLN A 60 7.55 -7.55 7.05
C GLN A 60 8.84 -7.91 7.78
N ARG A 61 9.03 -7.44 9.02
CA ARG A 61 10.22 -7.76 9.83
C ARG A 61 10.35 -9.26 10.12
N ALA A 62 9.24 -9.96 10.38
CA ALA A 62 9.25 -11.40 10.60
C ALA A 62 9.80 -12.17 9.38
N LEU A 63 9.48 -11.74 8.16
CA LEU A 63 10.02 -12.32 6.94
C LEU A 63 11.52 -12.01 6.75
N THR A 64 11.96 -10.80 7.10
CA THR A 64 13.39 -10.47 7.09
C THR A 64 14.18 -11.35 8.04
N ALA A 65 13.64 -11.65 9.23
CA ALA A 65 14.26 -12.56 10.19
C ALA A 65 14.34 -14.02 9.67
N LEU A 66 13.41 -14.43 8.80
CA LEU A 66 13.40 -15.75 8.16
C LEU A 66 14.30 -15.85 6.91
N ALA A 67 14.75 -14.72 6.36
CA ALA A 67 15.66 -14.68 5.21
C ALA A 67 16.90 -15.60 5.31
N PRO A 68 17.63 -15.68 6.43
CA PRO A 68 18.76 -16.60 6.57
C PRO A 68 18.35 -18.07 6.55
N GLU A 69 17.28 -18.45 7.24
CA GLU A 69 16.75 -19.82 7.27
C GLU A 69 16.28 -20.26 5.87
N MET A 70 15.59 -19.37 5.16
CA MET A 70 15.19 -19.60 3.76
C MET A 70 16.40 -19.84 2.87
N LYS A 71 17.50 -19.08 3.04
CA LYS A 71 18.74 -19.29 2.28
C LYS A 71 19.39 -20.63 2.61
N LYS A 72 19.37 -21.08 3.86
CA LYS A 72 19.90 -22.41 4.25
C LYS A 72 19.12 -23.54 3.58
N ILE A 73 17.78 -23.48 3.58
CA ILE A 73 16.94 -24.47 2.88
C ILE A 73 17.22 -24.42 1.37
N GLN A 74 17.32 -23.22 0.80
CA GLN A 74 17.61 -23.06 -0.62
C GLN A 74 18.96 -23.67 -1.01
N GLN A 75 20.00 -23.50 -0.19
CA GLN A 75 21.32 -24.08 -0.41
C GLN A 75 21.35 -25.60 -0.21
N LYS A 76 20.63 -26.10 0.80
CA LYS A 76 20.58 -27.53 1.13
C LYS A 76 19.84 -28.37 0.09
N TYR A 77 18.82 -27.79 -0.56
CA TYR A 77 17.98 -28.48 -1.55
C TYR A 77 18.03 -27.82 -2.94
N LYS A 78 19.22 -27.32 -3.36
CA LYS A 78 19.39 -26.69 -4.69
C LYS A 78 18.93 -27.57 -5.85
N ASP A 79 19.22 -28.86 -5.77
CA ASP A 79 18.95 -29.84 -6.83
C ASP A 79 17.52 -30.41 -6.78
N ASP A 80 16.79 -30.17 -5.68
CA ASP A 80 15.50 -30.80 -5.40
C ASP A 80 14.43 -29.75 -5.09
N ARG A 81 13.96 -29.06 -6.15
CA ARG A 81 13.01 -27.93 -6.05
C ARG A 81 11.68 -28.29 -5.36
N GLN A 82 11.24 -29.54 -5.46
CA GLN A 82 10.03 -30.00 -4.79
C GLN A 82 10.22 -30.01 -3.27
N LYS A 83 11.29 -30.65 -2.77
CA LYS A 83 11.62 -30.63 -1.34
C LYS A 83 11.92 -29.23 -0.83
N GLN A 84 12.58 -28.40 -1.63
CA GLN A 84 12.84 -27.01 -1.29
C GLN A 84 11.53 -26.24 -1.04
N SER A 85 10.54 -26.39 -1.92
CA SER A 85 9.24 -25.72 -1.77
C SER A 85 8.46 -26.21 -0.56
N GLU A 86 8.52 -27.52 -0.28
CA GLU A 86 7.84 -28.14 0.87
C GLU A 86 8.44 -27.68 2.20
N GLU A 87 9.77 -27.68 2.32
CA GLU A 87 10.49 -27.23 3.53
C GLU A 87 10.34 -25.73 3.76
N LEU A 88 10.35 -24.92 2.70
CA LEU A 88 10.04 -23.48 2.81
C LEU A 88 8.61 -23.27 3.31
N MET A 89 7.64 -24.05 2.83
CA MET A 89 6.25 -23.95 3.29
C MET A 89 6.08 -24.41 4.74
N LYS A 90 6.81 -25.47 5.16
CA LYS A 90 6.88 -25.89 6.58
C LYS A 90 7.48 -24.78 7.44
N LEU A 91 8.59 -24.17 7.02
CA LEU A 91 9.22 -23.06 7.73
C LEU A 91 8.23 -21.88 7.92
N TYR A 92 7.52 -21.47 6.87
CA TYR A 92 6.50 -20.41 6.98
C TYR A 92 5.37 -20.76 7.95
N LYS A 93 4.91 -22.02 7.95
CA LYS A 93 3.87 -22.51 8.88
C LYS A 93 4.37 -22.54 10.34
N THR A 94 5.57 -23.05 10.59
CA THR A 94 6.17 -23.11 11.94
C THR A 94 6.34 -21.72 12.54
N HIS A 95 6.74 -20.74 11.73
CA HIS A 95 6.93 -19.36 12.17
C HIS A 95 5.67 -18.49 12.06
N LYS A 96 4.50 -19.06 11.73
CA LYS A 96 3.20 -18.36 11.56
C LYS A 96 3.30 -17.07 10.74
N THR A 97 4.22 -17.02 9.78
CA THR A 97 4.50 -15.79 9.02
C THR A 97 3.81 -15.90 7.66
N ASN A 98 2.95 -14.94 7.32
CA ASN A 98 2.16 -14.99 6.08
C ASN A 98 2.93 -14.31 4.93
N PRO A 99 3.46 -15.06 3.94
CA PRO A 99 4.23 -14.49 2.83
C PRO A 99 3.40 -13.50 1.97
N MET A 100 2.08 -13.65 1.92
CA MET A 100 1.21 -12.76 1.15
C MET A 100 1.05 -11.36 1.76
N ALA A 101 1.19 -11.24 3.08
CA ALA A 101 1.03 -9.94 3.74
C ALA A 101 2.14 -8.95 3.35
N SER A 102 3.31 -9.47 2.95
CA SER A 102 4.46 -8.64 2.55
C SER A 102 4.57 -8.39 1.05
N CYS A 103 3.94 -9.20 0.19
CA CYS A 103 3.89 -8.85 -1.24
C CYS A 103 2.74 -7.89 -1.57
N PHE A 104 1.79 -7.67 -0.65
CA PHE A 104 0.65 -6.76 -0.83
C PHE A 104 1.03 -5.33 -1.28
N PRO A 105 2.08 -4.67 -0.74
CA PRO A 105 2.51 -3.35 -1.20
C PRO A 105 3.11 -3.38 -2.60
N ILE A 106 3.86 -4.43 -2.92
CA ILE A 106 4.48 -4.62 -4.24
C ILE A 106 3.41 -4.93 -5.29
N LEU A 107 2.44 -5.77 -4.96
CA LEU A 107 1.29 -6.06 -5.82
C LEU A 107 0.41 -4.83 -6.05
N ALA A 108 0.22 -3.98 -5.05
CA ALA A 108 -0.48 -2.71 -5.23
C ALA A 108 0.27 -1.73 -6.14
N GLN A 109 1.61 -1.81 -6.20
CA GLN A 109 2.46 -0.94 -7.03
C GLN A 109 2.78 -1.51 -8.42
N ALA A 110 2.68 -2.83 -8.60
CA ALA A 110 2.93 -3.51 -9.88
C ALA A 110 2.13 -2.92 -11.08
N PRO A 111 0.86 -2.48 -10.93
CA PRO A 111 0.12 -1.85 -12.04
C PRO A 111 0.78 -0.58 -12.57
N ILE A 112 1.35 0.23 -11.69
CA ILE A 112 2.03 1.48 -12.05
C ILE A 112 3.30 1.17 -12.84
N PHE A 113 4.05 0.15 -12.41
CA PHE A 113 5.24 -0.30 -13.11
C PHE A 113 4.93 -0.86 -14.50
N PHE A 114 3.84 -1.62 -14.63
CA PHE A 114 3.39 -2.17 -15.91
C PHE A 114 2.94 -1.08 -16.89
N ALA A 115 2.25 -0.04 -16.38
CA ALA A 115 1.88 1.13 -17.17
C ALA A 115 3.12 1.87 -17.71
N LEU A 116 4.14 2.09 -16.87
CA LEU A 116 5.40 2.73 -17.28
C LEU A 116 6.15 1.91 -18.34
N PHE A 117 6.24 0.59 -18.16
CA PHE A 117 6.89 -0.30 -19.15
C PHE A 117 6.15 -0.29 -20.49
N THR A 118 4.81 -0.24 -20.48
CA THR A 118 4.00 -0.18 -21.70
C THR A 118 4.20 1.14 -22.44
N VAL A 119 4.26 2.27 -21.72
CA VAL A 119 4.54 3.60 -22.29
C VAL A 119 5.95 3.66 -22.89
N LEU A 120 6.97 3.21 -22.15
CA LEU A 120 8.36 3.20 -22.63
C LEU A 120 8.55 2.29 -23.86
N ASN A 121 7.95 1.10 -23.87
CA ASN A 121 7.97 0.24 -25.06
C ASN A 121 7.21 0.83 -26.25
N GLY A 122 6.15 1.61 -25.99
CA GLY A 122 5.42 2.34 -27.02
C GLY A 122 6.27 3.41 -27.68
N ILE A 123 7.01 4.19 -26.89
CA ILE A 123 7.93 5.24 -27.36
C ILE A 123 9.11 4.66 -28.14
N GLY A 124 9.61 3.47 -27.76
CA GLY A 124 10.68 2.78 -28.48
C GLY A 124 10.29 2.20 -29.85
N LYS A 125 8.99 2.00 -30.11
CA LYS A 125 8.47 1.48 -31.39
C LYS A 125 7.87 2.54 -32.30
N ASN A 126 7.39 3.66 -31.77
CA ASN A 126 6.90 4.81 -32.54
C ASN A 126 7.29 6.11 -31.82
N PRO A 127 7.85 7.12 -32.52
CA PRO A 127 8.13 8.42 -31.90
C PRO A 127 6.84 8.99 -31.30
N PRO A 128 6.92 9.65 -30.12
CA PRO A 128 5.75 10.01 -29.34
C PRO A 128 4.85 10.97 -30.11
N GLN A 129 3.67 10.51 -30.54
CA GLN A 129 2.56 11.42 -30.80
C GLN A 129 2.04 11.86 -29.44
N ALA A 130 2.20 13.16 -29.16
CA ALA A 130 1.61 13.84 -28.03
C ALA A 130 0.08 13.77 -28.09
N ARG A 131 -0.51 12.63 -27.70
CA ARG A 131 -1.86 12.64 -27.15
C ARG A 131 -1.73 12.94 -25.68
N GLY A 132 -1.76 14.23 -25.41
CA GLY A 132 -2.31 14.71 -24.15
C GLY A 132 -3.74 14.21 -23.99
N PHE A 133 -4.27 14.47 -22.81
CA PHE A 133 -5.70 14.55 -22.58
C PHE A 133 -6.44 15.19 -23.77
#